data_AF-A0A3M2SVB1-F1
#
_entry.id   AF-A0A3M2SVB1-F1
#
_cell.length_a   1.000
_cell.length_b   1.000
_cell.length_c   1.000
_cell.angle_alpha   90.00
_cell.angle_beta   90.00
_cell.angle_gamma   90.00
#
_symmetry.space_group_name_H-M   'P 1'
#
loop_
_entity.id
_entity.type
_entity.pdbx_description
1 polymer ?
#
loop_
_entity_poly.entity_id
_entity_poly.type
_entity_poly.pdbx_seq_one_letter_code
_entity_poly.pdbx_strand_id
1 'polypeptide(L)'
;MIAGINVGATWDKNLAYARGHAMGEEFRDKGVDTVLGPSAGPLGKFPDGGRNWEGYSPDPVLTGALFAESVKGIQDAGVIACAKHYIANEQEHFRQWDEAQGYGYNITLALSSNIDDRTMHEIYLW
;
A
#
# COMPACT_ATOMS: atom_id res chain seq x y z
N MET A 1 -12.65 10.44 2.57
CA MET A 1 -12.44 9.15 1.87
C MET A 1 -12.17 8.05 2.88
N ILE A 2 -12.63 6.83 2.57
CA ILE A 2 -12.42 5.63 3.40
C ILE A 2 -11.01 5.07 3.14
N ALA A 3 -10.28 4.67 4.18
CA ALA A 3 -8.91 4.14 4.09
C ALA A 3 -8.87 2.68 3.61
N GLY A 4 -7.69 2.18 3.21
CA GLY A 4 -7.52 0.79 2.77
C GLY A 4 -7.92 -0.22 3.86
N ILE A 5 -7.59 0.05 5.12
CA ILE A 5 -7.87 -0.87 6.23
C ILE A 5 -9.38 -1.07 6.46
N ASN A 6 -10.19 -0.05 6.18
CA ASN A 6 -11.64 -0.18 6.21
C ASN A 6 -12.16 -1.08 5.07
N VAL A 7 -11.54 -1.03 3.89
CA VAL A 7 -11.83 -1.95 2.78
C VAL A 7 -11.40 -3.36 3.16
N GLY A 8 -10.24 -3.53 3.80
CA GLY A 8 -9.81 -4.79 4.41
C GLY A 8 -10.88 -5.39 5.33
N ALA A 9 -11.46 -4.55 6.19
CA ALA A 9 -12.48 -4.95 7.15
C ALA A 9 -13.83 -5.37 6.51
N THR A 10 -14.11 -5.04 5.24
CA THR A 10 -15.37 -5.47 4.60
C THR A 10 -15.32 -6.92 4.12
N TRP A 11 -14.14 -7.45 3.83
CA TRP A 11 -13.98 -8.74 3.14
C TRP A 11 -14.78 -8.84 1.82
N ASP A 12 -15.05 -7.68 1.19
CA ASP A 12 -15.94 -7.57 0.02
C ASP A 12 -15.19 -7.04 -1.20
N LYS A 13 -15.00 -7.93 -2.19
CA LYS A 13 -14.37 -7.65 -3.48
C LYS A 13 -15.12 -6.61 -4.31
N ASN A 14 -16.45 -6.62 -4.26
CA ASN A 14 -17.26 -5.67 -5.02
C ASN A 14 -17.11 -4.25 -4.47
N LEU A 15 -17.03 -4.11 -3.14
CA LEU A 15 -16.79 -2.80 -2.52
C LEU A 15 -15.37 -2.28 -2.80
N ALA A 16 -14.37 -3.16 -2.84
CA ALA A 16 -13.01 -2.79 -3.24
C ALA A 16 -12.96 -2.28 -4.69
N TYR A 17 -13.59 -3.00 -5.62
CA TYR A 17 -13.73 -2.58 -7.02
C TYR A 17 -14.46 -1.25 -7.16
N ALA A 18 -15.66 -1.14 -6.58
CA ALA A 18 -16.50 0.05 -6.67
C ALA A 18 -15.79 1.30 -6.11
N ARG A 19 -15.06 1.14 -5.00
CA ARG A 19 -14.23 2.23 -4.45
C ARG A 19 -13.09 2.60 -5.39
N GLY A 20 -12.39 1.61 -5.96
CA GLY A 20 -11.33 1.83 -6.95
C GLY A 20 -11.83 2.62 -8.17
N HIS A 21 -12.97 2.20 -8.73
CA HIS A 21 -13.59 2.83 -9.89
C HIS A 21 -14.00 4.27 -9.61
N ALA A 22 -14.70 4.52 -8.49
CA ALA A 22 -15.12 5.87 -8.11
C ALA A 22 -13.92 6.82 -7.93
N MET A 23 -12.82 6.37 -7.31
CA MET A 23 -11.60 7.17 -7.23
C MET A 23 -11.01 7.42 -8.62
N GLY A 24 -10.93 6.39 -9.47
CA GLY A 24 -10.41 6.52 -10.84
C GLY A 24 -11.18 7.56 -11.67
N GLU A 25 -12.50 7.62 -11.53
CA GLU A 25 -13.33 8.66 -12.17
C GLU A 25 -12.95 10.07 -11.69
N GLU A 26 -12.80 10.28 -10.37
CA GLU A 26 -12.39 11.57 -9.83
C GLU A 26 -10.99 11.99 -10.33
N PHE A 27 -10.04 11.06 -10.40
CA PHE A 27 -8.69 11.33 -10.89
C PHE A 27 -8.68 11.65 -12.39
N ARG A 28 -9.41 10.86 -13.20
CA ARG A 28 -9.57 11.11 -14.64
C ARG A 28 -10.15 12.49 -14.89
N ASP A 29 -11.19 12.86 -14.17
CA ASP A 29 -11.88 14.15 -14.32
C ASP A 29 -10.98 15.35 -13.94
N LYS A 30 -9.89 15.09 -13.20
CA LYS A 30 -8.81 16.06 -12.91
C LYS A 30 -7.67 16.04 -13.92
N GLY A 31 -7.72 15.19 -14.95
CA GLY A 31 -6.65 15.03 -15.93
C GLY A 31 -5.42 14.31 -15.36
N VAL A 32 -5.59 13.46 -14.36
CA VAL A 32 -4.51 12.64 -13.80
C VAL A 32 -4.38 11.35 -14.58
N ASP A 33 -3.17 11.05 -15.06
CA ASP A 33 -2.89 9.80 -15.78
C ASP A 33 -2.55 8.63 -14.85
N THR A 34 -2.08 8.90 -13.62
CA THR A 34 -1.67 7.86 -12.65
C THR A 34 -2.09 8.18 -11.23
N VAL A 35 -2.82 7.26 -10.60
CA VAL A 35 -3.14 7.27 -9.17
C VAL A 35 -2.00 6.61 -8.40
N LEU A 36 -1.45 7.31 -7.40
CA LEU A 36 -0.41 6.77 -6.52
C LEU A 36 -1.00 5.82 -5.46
N GLY A 37 -1.62 4.74 -5.91
CA GLY A 37 -2.19 3.66 -5.11
C GLY A 37 -2.81 2.57 -5.99
N PRO A 38 -3.29 1.46 -5.42
CA PRO A 38 -3.43 1.19 -3.98
C PRO A 38 -2.12 0.77 -3.28
N SER A 39 -2.18 0.58 -1.96
CA SER A 39 -1.03 0.17 -1.14
C SER A 39 -1.15 -1.30 -0.69
N ALA A 40 -0.08 -2.08 -0.84
CA ALA A 40 0.12 -3.41 -0.26
C ALA A 40 1.41 -3.49 0.60
N GLY A 41 2.24 -2.45 0.58
CA GLY A 41 3.40 -2.27 1.46
C GLY A 41 3.31 -0.90 2.16
N PRO A 42 3.23 -0.79 3.49
CA PRO A 42 3.41 -1.87 4.47
C PRO A 42 2.29 -2.90 4.44
N LEU A 43 2.65 -4.17 4.56
CA LEU A 43 1.70 -5.26 4.73
C LEU A 43 1.11 -5.24 6.14
N GLY A 44 1.92 -4.87 7.14
CA GLY A 44 1.50 -4.72 8.53
C GLY A 44 2.26 -5.61 9.50
N LYS A 45 3.58 -5.76 9.31
CA LYS A 45 4.46 -6.52 10.22
C LYS A 45 4.37 -6.02 11.67
N PHE A 46 4.31 -4.70 11.84
CA PHE A 46 4.28 -4.03 13.14
C PHE A 46 2.92 -3.36 13.33
N PRO A 47 2.12 -3.69 14.37
CA PRO A 47 0.79 -3.11 14.54
C PRO A 47 0.80 -1.59 14.79
N ASP A 48 1.93 -1.06 15.26
CA ASP A 48 2.22 0.36 15.46
C ASP A 48 2.91 1.02 14.23
N GLY A 49 3.02 0.29 13.12
CA GLY A 49 3.50 0.82 11.84
C GLY A 49 2.61 1.97 11.35
N GLY A 50 3.21 3.15 11.17
CA GLY A 50 2.48 4.41 10.93
C GLY A 50 1.65 4.48 9.65
N ARG A 51 1.82 3.52 8.73
CA ARG A 51 1.17 3.51 7.40
C ARG A 51 0.38 2.24 7.08
N ASN A 52 0.20 1.32 8.04
CA ASN A 52 -0.58 0.09 7.82
C ASN A 52 -2.00 0.39 7.33
N TRP A 53 -2.58 1.50 7.81
CA TRP A 53 -3.94 1.91 7.47
C TRP A 53 -4.14 2.28 5.99
N GLU A 54 -3.07 2.60 5.25
CA GLU A 54 -3.13 2.82 3.80
C GLU A 54 -3.35 1.51 3.03
N GLY A 55 -2.82 0.40 3.55
CA GLY A 55 -3.00 -0.97 3.05
C GLY A 55 -4.31 -1.60 3.56
N TYR A 56 -4.44 -2.93 3.47
CA TYR A 56 -5.70 -3.62 3.76
C TYR A 56 -5.64 -4.49 5.02
N SER A 57 -4.70 -5.43 5.07
CA SER A 57 -4.58 -6.46 6.12
C SER A 57 -3.15 -7.00 6.18
N PRO A 58 -2.66 -7.47 7.35
CA PRO A 58 -1.41 -8.23 7.42
C PRO A 58 -1.49 -9.62 6.76
N ASP A 59 -2.69 -10.09 6.40
CA ASP A 59 -2.88 -11.34 5.66
C ASP A 59 -2.65 -11.13 4.15
N PRO A 60 -1.70 -11.86 3.53
CA PRO A 60 -1.34 -11.64 2.12
C PRO A 60 -2.47 -12.02 1.15
N VAL A 61 -3.29 -13.03 1.49
CA VAL A 61 -4.40 -13.47 0.62
C VAL A 61 -5.49 -12.42 0.56
N LEU A 62 -5.91 -11.89 1.72
CA LEU A 62 -6.91 -10.84 1.80
C LEU A 62 -6.41 -9.55 1.16
N THR A 63 -5.18 -9.15 1.45
CA THR A 63 -4.56 -7.97 0.81
C THR A 63 -4.50 -8.13 -0.70
N GLY A 64 -3.95 -9.24 -1.21
CA GLY A 64 -3.86 -9.48 -2.65
C GLY A 64 -5.22 -9.46 -3.35
N ALA A 65 -6.24 -10.08 -2.75
CA ALA A 65 -7.59 -10.11 -3.29
C ALA A 65 -8.22 -8.72 -3.42
N LEU A 66 -8.15 -7.89 -2.38
CA LEU A 66 -8.77 -6.55 -2.38
C LEU A 66 -7.92 -5.51 -3.12
N PHE A 67 -6.60 -5.67 -3.09
CA PHE A 67 -5.65 -4.89 -3.88
C PHE A 67 -5.92 -5.05 -5.37
N ALA A 68 -6.08 -6.29 -5.85
CA ALA A 68 -6.38 -6.58 -7.25
C ALA A 68 -7.71 -5.94 -7.71
N GLU A 69 -8.77 -6.02 -6.90
CA GLU A 69 -10.05 -5.40 -7.25
C GLU A 69 -9.97 -3.87 -7.27
N SER A 70 -9.23 -3.27 -6.34
CA SER A 70 -9.00 -1.82 -6.34
C SER A 70 -8.21 -1.37 -7.57
N VAL A 71 -7.19 -2.13 -7.99
CA VAL A 71 -6.44 -1.87 -9.23
C VAL A 71 -7.35 -1.95 -10.46
N LYS A 72 -8.17 -3.01 -10.57
CA LYS A 72 -9.13 -3.16 -11.67
C LYS A 72 -10.07 -1.96 -11.75
N GLY A 73 -10.69 -1.57 -10.64
CA GLY A 73 -11.60 -0.43 -10.61
C GLY A 73 -10.93 0.86 -11.08
N ILE A 74 -9.75 1.19 -10.57
CA ILE A 74 -9.00 2.40 -10.98
C ILE A 74 -8.69 2.38 -12.48
N GLN A 75 -8.21 1.24 -13.00
CA GLN A 75 -7.81 1.13 -14.40
C GLN A 75 -8.99 1.08 -15.37
N ASP A 76 -10.09 0.44 -14.99
CA ASP A 76 -11.33 0.43 -15.78
C ASP A 76 -11.92 1.84 -15.94
N ALA A 77 -11.74 2.71 -14.93
CA ALA A 77 -12.14 4.11 -15.00
C ALA A 77 -11.24 4.97 -15.93
N GLY A 78 -10.15 4.40 -16.46
CA GLY A 78 -9.28 5.03 -17.45
C GLY A 78 -8.02 5.70 -16.88
N VAL A 79 -7.56 5.32 -15.68
CA VAL A 79 -6.35 5.88 -15.04
C VAL A 79 -5.40 4.77 -14.62
N ILE A 80 -4.09 4.98 -14.71
CA ILE A 80 -3.08 3.98 -14.29
C ILE A 80 -3.08 3.86 -12.76
N ALA A 81 -3.18 2.64 -12.23
CA ALA A 81 -2.95 2.38 -10.82
C ALA A 81 -1.44 2.17 -10.55
N CYS A 82 -0.99 2.49 -9.34
CA CYS A 82 0.40 2.34 -8.92
C CYS A 82 0.50 1.46 -7.67
N ALA A 83 1.00 0.24 -7.82
CA ALA A 83 1.27 -0.67 -6.72
C ALA A 83 2.39 -0.13 -5.83
N LYS A 84 2.14 0.07 -4.53
CA LYS A 84 3.13 0.63 -3.60
C LYS A 84 3.07 0.04 -2.18
N HIS A 85 4.08 0.21 -1.35
CA HIS A 85 5.46 0.52 -1.70
C HIS A 85 6.18 -0.82 -1.91
N TYR A 86 6.77 -1.01 -3.08
CA TYR A 86 7.52 -2.21 -3.40
C TYR A 86 8.99 -2.02 -2.97
N ILE A 87 9.52 -2.74 -1.97
CA ILE A 87 8.84 -3.63 -1.01
C ILE A 87 9.44 -3.41 0.38
N ALA A 88 8.81 -3.96 1.41
CA ALA A 88 9.35 -4.04 2.78
C ALA A 88 9.58 -2.70 3.51
N ASN A 89 8.86 -1.64 3.13
CA ASN A 89 8.76 -0.41 3.94
C ASN A 89 7.73 -0.59 5.07
N GLU A 90 8.03 -1.49 6.01
CA GLU A 90 7.12 -1.90 7.10
C GLU A 90 7.09 -0.94 8.30
N GLN A 91 7.97 0.08 8.34
CA GLN A 91 8.04 1.05 9.44
C GLN A 91 8.52 2.42 8.94
N GLU A 92 8.10 3.47 9.63
CA GLU A 92 8.47 4.84 9.27
C GLU A 92 9.83 5.27 9.82
N HIS A 93 10.19 4.77 11.00
CA HIS A 93 11.48 5.11 11.62
C HIS A 93 12.62 4.67 10.72
N PHE A 94 13.47 5.63 10.36
CA PHE A 94 14.66 5.48 9.52
C PHE A 94 14.41 5.13 8.04
N ARG A 95 13.18 5.33 7.51
CA ARG A 95 12.88 5.11 6.09
C ARG A 95 13.62 6.06 5.15
N GLN A 96 13.95 7.26 5.64
CA GLN A 96 14.70 8.29 4.93
C GLN A 96 15.82 8.83 5.82
N TRP A 97 16.98 9.06 5.21
CA TRP A 97 18.17 9.51 5.92
C TRP A 97 18.01 10.94 6.46
N ASP A 98 17.49 11.86 5.65
CA ASP A 98 17.27 13.27 5.99
C ASP A 98 16.16 13.44 7.04
N GLU A 99 15.06 12.68 6.95
CA GLU A 99 14.05 12.63 8.00
C GLU A 99 14.66 12.19 9.34
N ALA A 100 15.45 11.11 9.34
CA ALA A 100 16.10 10.60 10.55
C ALA A 100 17.05 11.62 11.18
N GLN A 101 17.83 12.34 10.37
CA GLN A 101 18.68 13.43 10.84
C GLN A 101 17.85 14.56 11.46
N GLY A 102 16.71 14.91 10.85
CA GLY A 102 15.77 15.87 11.39
C GLY A 102 15.23 15.50 12.78
N TYR A 103 15.13 14.19 13.08
CA TYR A 103 14.77 13.66 14.39
C TYR A 103 15.96 13.42 15.34
N GLY A 104 17.18 13.85 14.98
CA GLY A 104 18.37 13.78 15.83
C GLY A 104 19.14 12.46 15.75
N TYR A 105 18.85 11.60 14.78
CA TYR A 105 19.56 10.34 14.58
C TYR A 105 20.68 10.47 13.56
N ASN A 106 21.90 10.07 13.95
CA ASN A 106 23.07 10.11 13.08
C ASN A 106 23.26 8.77 12.35
N ILE A 107 22.53 8.59 11.25
CA ILE A 107 22.67 7.44 10.33
C ILE A 107 23.25 7.90 8.99
N THR A 108 23.78 6.98 8.19
CA THR A 108 24.37 7.28 6.87
C THR A 108 23.49 6.86 5.70
N LEU A 109 22.56 5.93 5.92
CA LEU A 109 21.63 5.39 4.92
C LEU A 109 20.27 5.09 5.57
N ALA A 110 19.25 4.89 4.75
CA ALA A 110 17.94 4.42 5.20
C ALA A 110 18.02 2.98 5.77
N LEU A 111 16.99 2.60 6.51
CA LEU A 111 16.79 1.27 7.07
C LEU A 111 16.88 0.18 5.97
N SER A 112 17.53 -0.93 6.32
CA SER A 112 17.57 -2.14 5.49
C SER A 112 16.63 -3.20 6.08
N SER A 113 15.63 -3.59 5.29
CA SER A 113 14.75 -4.72 5.59
C SER A 113 15.39 -6.01 5.05
N ASN A 114 15.99 -6.81 5.95
CA ASN A 114 16.60 -8.09 5.60
C ASN A 114 15.58 -9.22 5.76
N ILE A 115 15.20 -9.85 4.65
CA ILE A 115 14.12 -10.85 4.56
C ILE A 115 14.64 -12.07 3.80
N ASP A 116 14.38 -13.28 4.30
CA ASP A 116 14.76 -14.51 3.59
C ASP A 116 13.84 -14.76 2.38
N ASP A 117 14.34 -15.57 1.44
CA ASP A 117 13.67 -15.82 0.16
C ASP A 117 12.26 -16.39 0.31
N ARG A 118 12.06 -17.30 1.28
CA ARG A 118 10.76 -17.92 1.50
C ARG A 118 9.76 -16.90 2.07
N THR A 119 10.16 -16.16 3.10
CA THR A 119 9.30 -15.11 3.68
C THR A 119 8.97 -14.02 2.65
N MET A 120 9.90 -13.67 1.77
CA MET A 120 9.62 -12.74 0.68
C MET A 120 8.50 -13.27 -0.22
N HIS A 121 8.63 -14.49 -0.73
CA HIS A 121 7.69 -15.06 -1.70
C HIS A 121 6.35 -15.50 -1.10
N GLU A 122 6.31 -15.95 0.16
CA GLU A 122 5.09 -16.46 0.78
C GLU A 122 4.28 -15.37 1.53
N ILE A 123 4.88 -14.20 1.83
CA ILE A 123 4.23 -13.15 2.63
C ILE A 123 4.21 -11.80 1.90
N TYR A 124 5.37 -11.17 1.68
CA TYR A 124 5.39 -9.78 1.21
C TYR A 124 5.16 -9.63 -0.30
N LEU A 125 5.46 -10.67 -1.09
CA LEU A 125 5.36 -10.70 -2.55
C LEU A 125 4.17 -11.53 -3.08
N TRP A 126 3.45 -12.22 -2.20
CA TRP A 126 2.35 -13.13 -2.51
C TRP A 126 1.35 -12.57 -3.55
#